data_AF-A0A1W9Z730-F1
#
_entry.id   AF-A0A1W9Z730-F1
#
_cell.length_a   1.000
_cell.length_b   1.000
_cell.length_c   1.000
_cell.angle_alpha   90.00
_cell.angle_beta   90.00
_cell.angle_gamma   90.00
#
_symmetry.space_group_name_H-M   'P 1'
#
loop_
_entity.id
_entity.type
_entity.pdbx_description
1 polymer ?
#
loop_
_entity_poly.entity_id
_entity_poly.type
_entity_poly.pdbx_seq_one_letter_code
_entity_poly.pdbx_strand_id
1 'polypeptide(L)' 'IRDLDLLRPIYAQTAAYGHFGRTDVDLPWEQLNKVDDLKRAI' A
#
# COMPACT_ATOMS: atom_id res chain seq x y z
N ILE A 1 3.56 -2.44 -10.25
CA ILE A 1 4.60 -1.37 -10.33
C ILE A 1 3.96 -0.01 -10.55
N ARG A 2 3.26 0.23 -11.66
CA ARG A 2 2.63 1.51 -11.98
C ARG A 2 1.57 1.93 -10.96
N ASP A 3 0.58 1.08 -10.69
CA ASP A 3 -0.60 1.48 -9.93
C ASP A 3 -0.33 1.70 -8.42
N LEU A 4 0.76 1.12 -7.91
CA LEU A 4 1.26 1.33 -6.54
C LEU A 4 2.45 2.30 -6.50
N ASP A 5 2.84 2.85 -7.65
CA ASP A 5 3.98 3.76 -7.80
C ASP A 5 5.26 3.26 -7.09
N LEU A 6 5.73 2.07 -7.48
CA LEU A 6 6.80 1.34 -6.76
C LEU A 6 8.23 1.71 -7.21
N LEU A 7 8.41 2.45 -8.29
CA LEU A 7 9.76 2.85 -8.76
C LEU A 7 10.29 4.06 -7.99
N ARG A 8 10.19 3.99 -6.66
CA ARG A 8 10.60 5.00 -5.70
C ARG A 8 11.40 4.35 -4.57
N PRO A 9 12.30 5.08 -3.90
CA PRO A 9 13.10 4.55 -2.81
C PRO A 9 12.29 4.48 -1.49
N ILE A 10 11.21 3.70 -1.46
CA ILE A 10 10.29 3.59 -0.29
C ILE A 10 10.53 2.35 0.58
N TYR A 11 11.56 1.55 0.28
CA TYR A 11 11.74 0.19 0.84
C TYR A 11 12.46 0.14 2.18
N ALA A 12 13.22 1.18 2.54
CA ALA A 12 14.01 1.18 3.78
C ALA A 12 13.13 1.07 5.04
N GLN A 13 11.99 1.76 5.06
CA GLN A 13 11.06 1.77 6.20
C GLN A 13 10.38 0.41 6.47
N THR A 14 10.36 -0.48 5.47
CA THR A 14 9.73 -1.80 5.58
C THR A 14 10.69 -2.90 6.01
N ALA A 15 12.00 -2.60 6.10
CA ALA A 15 13.04 -3.58 6.44
C ALA A 15 13.00 -4.04 7.92
N ALA A 16 12.31 -3.28 8.78
CA ALA A 16 12.08 -3.61 10.18
C ALA A 16 10.61 -3.37 10.54
N TYR A 17 10.14 -4.05 11.59
CA TYR A 17 8.76 -3.99 12.10
C TYR A 17 7.67 -4.49 11.13
N GLY A 18 8.07 -5.10 10.01
CA GLY A 18 7.18 -5.78 9.07
C GLY A 18 6.69 -4.89 7.91
N HIS A 19 6.23 -5.55 6.85
CA HIS A 19 5.80 -4.93 5.59
C HIS A 19 4.30 -4.60 5.55
N PHE A 20 3.49 -5.18 6.43
CA PHE A 20 2.03 -5.12 6.38
C PHE A 20 1.42 -4.65 7.70
N GLY A 21 0.24 -4.04 7.63
CA GLY A 21 -0.54 -3.62 8.81
C GLY A 21 0.16 -2.58 9.69
N ARG A 22 1.14 -1.87 9.12
CA ARG A 22 1.89 -0.82 9.80
C ARG A 22 1.00 0.41 9.96
N THR A 23 0.99 0.99 11.16
CA THR A 23 0.18 2.17 11.49
C THR A 23 1.00 3.46 11.53
N ASP A 24 2.32 3.35 11.40
CA ASP A 24 3.30 4.42 11.53
C ASP A 24 3.89 4.89 10.18
N VAL A 25 3.60 4.17 9.10
CA VAL A 25 4.06 4.50 7.75
C VAL A 25 2.94 4.35 6.73
N ASP A 26 2.93 5.21 5.72
CA ASP A 26 1.97 5.12 4.61
C ASP A 26 2.57 4.32 3.45
N LEU A 27 1.99 3.14 3.18
CA LEU A 27 2.45 2.22 2.16
C LEU A 27 1.37 2.05 1.10
N PRO A 28 1.71 2.13 -0.20
CA PRO A 28 0.70 2.17 -1.27
C PRO A 28 -0.13 0.89 -1.37
N TRP A 29 0.37 -0.26 -0.91
CA TRP A 29 -0.36 -1.54 -0.90
C TRP A 29 -1.31 -1.71 0.29
N GLU A 30 -1.21 -0.87 1.33
CA GLU A 30 -2.14 -0.87 2.48
C GLU A 30 -3.37 0.03 2.23
N GLN A 31 -3.37 0.79 1.13
CA GLN A 31 -4.44 1.72 0.80
C GLN A 31 -5.73 1.00 0.41
N LEU A 32 -6.86 1.41 1.00
CA LEU A 32 -8.20 0.87 0.72
C LEU A 32 -8.92 1.56 -0.44
N ASN A 33 -8.16 2.20 -1.34
CA ASN A 33 -8.67 3.02 -2.44
C ASN A 33 -9.47 2.24 -3.52
N LYS A 34 -9.50 0.91 -3.46
CA LYS A 34 -10.28 0.05 -4.36
C LYS A 34 -11.55 -0.54 -3.75
N VAL A 35 -11.85 -0.24 -2.49
CA VAL A 35 -13.04 -0.79 -1.81
C VAL A 35 -14.34 -0.39 -2.52
N ASP A 36 -14.49 0.88 -2.91
CA ASP A 36 -15.72 1.33 -3.54
C ASP A 36 -15.86 0.83 -4.99
N ASP A 37 -14.74 0.66 -5.69
CA ASP A 37 -14.73 0.04 -7.03
C ASP A 37 -15.27 -1.40 -6.95
N LEU A 38 -14.83 -2.17 -5.94
CA LEU A 38 -15.30 -3.54 -5.71
C LEU A 38 -16.77 -3.59 -5.33
N LYS A 39 -17.24 -2.68 -4.46
CA LYS A 39 -18.66 -2.61 -4.08
C LYS A 39 -19.59 -2.32 -5.26
N ARG A 40 -19.13 -1.54 -6.25
CA ARG A 40 -19.92 -1.23 -7.47
C ARG A 40 -19.93 -2.36 -8.49
N ALA A 41 -19.02 -3.31 -8.39
CA ALA A 41 -18.87 -4.41 -9.35
C ALA A 41 -19.77 -5.63 -9.04
N ILE A 42 -20.51 -5.58 -7.92
CA ILE A 42 -21.50 -6.56 -7.48
C ILE A 42 -22.89 -5.94 -7.62
#